data_AF-A0A1Q8I351-F1
#
_entry.id   AF-A0A1Q8I351-F1
#
_cell.length_a   1.000
_cell.length_b   1.000
_cell.length_c   1.000
_cell.angle_alpha   90.00
_cell.angle_beta   90.00
_cell.angle_gamma   90.00
#
_symmetry.space_group_name_H-M   'P 1'
#
loop_
_entity.id
_entity.type
_entity.pdbx_description
1 polymer ?
#
loop_
_entity_poly.entity_id
_entity_poly.type
_entity_poly.pdbx_seq_one_letter_code
_entity_poly.pdbx_strand_id
1 'polypeptide(L)'
;MSQEEGNAIVEFIGWSAVLVVPVLYLVVTLAQLQATTFAVASAADAASRVLEVDDSPSAMDNAQVAMQLSLSDQGVDADPSGSLSVTCAHGCARGQAAMVKVSVGVDLPGFASLGIGRDVVVVDTERSITLPGKEEQ
;
A
#
# COMPACT_ATOMS: atom_id res chain seq x y z
N MET A 1 4.75 8.91 -59.55
CA MET A 1 5.36 7.98 -58.58
C MET A 1 5.85 8.85 -57.45
N SER A 2 5.03 9.02 -56.42
CA SER A 2 5.37 9.87 -55.27
C SER A 2 6.45 9.15 -54.51
N GLN A 3 7.64 9.74 -54.46
CA GLN A 3 8.75 9.21 -53.69
C GLN A 3 8.39 9.39 -52.23
N GLU A 4 7.95 8.32 -51.58
CA GLU A 4 7.83 8.25 -50.13
C GLU A 4 9.26 8.30 -49.56
N GLU A 5 9.83 9.51 -49.48
CA GLU A 5 10.95 9.83 -48.60
C GLU A 5 10.41 9.82 -47.16
N GLY A 6 10.00 8.63 -46.72
CA GLY A 6 9.68 8.33 -45.34
C GLY A 6 10.96 8.57 -44.55
N ASN A 7 10.93 9.59 -43.71
CA ASN A 7 12.05 10.00 -42.89
C ASN A 7 12.40 8.85 -41.93
N ALA A 8 13.35 7.97 -42.34
CA ALA A 8 13.70 6.72 -41.66
C ALA A 8 14.05 6.92 -40.17
N ILE A 9 14.54 8.11 -39.83
CA ILE A 9 14.81 8.53 -38.45
C ILE A 9 13.50 8.59 -37.64
N VAL A 10 12.41 9.14 -38.18
CA VAL A 10 11.12 9.27 -37.48
C VAL A 10 10.44 7.93 -37.35
N GLU A 11 10.55 7.05 -38.36
CA GLU A 11 10.01 5.68 -38.26
C GLU A 11 10.73 4.89 -37.17
N PHE A 12 12.06 4.98 -37.11
CA PHE A 12 12.84 4.35 -36.04
C PHE A 12 12.50 4.92 -34.65
N ILE A 13 12.39 6.25 -34.52
CA ILE A 13 11.97 6.90 -33.27
C ILE A 13 10.54 6.48 -32.90
N GLY A 14 9.64 6.36 -33.87
CA GLY A 14 8.27 5.89 -33.68
C GLY A 14 8.24 4.49 -33.08
N TRP A 15 8.94 3.53 -33.70
CA TRP A 15 9.06 2.16 -33.18
C TRP A 15 9.74 2.11 -31.81
N SER A 16 10.79 2.91 -31.62
CA SER A 16 11.47 3.02 -30.33
C SER A 16 10.53 3.54 -29.26
N ALA A 17 9.74 4.58 -29.53
CA ALA A 17 8.77 5.13 -28.58
C ALA A 17 7.67 4.12 -28.26
N VAL A 18 7.16 3.39 -29.27
CA VAL A 18 6.16 2.33 -29.10
C VAL A 18 6.66 1.23 -28.16
N LEU A 19 7.95 0.92 -28.15
CA LEU A 19 8.53 -0.07 -27.23
C LEU A 19 8.93 0.52 -25.87
N VAL A 20 9.60 1.68 -25.88
CA VAL A 20 10.17 2.30 -24.67
C VAL A 20 9.08 2.82 -23.75
N VAL A 21 8.03 3.45 -24.28
CA VAL A 21 6.97 4.04 -23.44
C VAL A 21 6.25 2.98 -22.59
N PRO A 22 5.79 1.84 -23.14
CA PRO A 22 5.17 0.79 -22.33
C PRO A 22 6.15 0.13 -21.34
N VAL A 23 7.42 -0.04 -21.73
CA VAL A 23 8.43 -0.62 -20.82
C VAL A 23 8.68 0.31 -19.64
N LEU A 24 8.87 1.61 -19.87
CA LEU A 24 9.02 2.59 -18.79
C LEU A 24 7.77 2.64 -17.91
N TYR A 25 6.58 2.58 -18.51
CA TYR A 25 5.34 2.51 -17.78
C TYR A 25 5.30 1.30 -16.82
N LEU A 26 5.68 0.12 -17.31
CA LEU A 26 5.75 -1.10 -16.51
C LEU A 26 6.79 -0.99 -15.39
N VAL A 27 7.98 -0.47 -15.69
CA VAL A 27 9.05 -0.30 -14.68
C VAL A 27 8.59 0.61 -13.55
N VAL A 28 8.01 1.77 -13.86
CA VAL A 28 7.51 2.71 -12.83
C VAL A 28 6.34 2.10 -12.06
N THR A 29 5.42 1.44 -12.75
CA THR A 29 4.29 0.76 -12.12
C THR A 29 4.75 -0.30 -11.12
N LEU A 30 5.69 -1.16 -11.53
CA LEU A 30 6.24 -2.19 -10.65
C LEU A 30 7.00 -1.59 -9.47
N ALA A 31 7.76 -0.52 -9.68
CA ALA A 31 8.46 0.17 -8.59
C ALA A 31 7.47 0.71 -7.54
N GLN A 32 6.35 1.29 -7.97
CA GLN A 32 5.31 1.78 -7.05
C GLN A 32 4.61 0.63 -6.32
N LEU A 33 4.25 -0.45 -7.02
CA LEU A 33 3.65 -1.63 -6.39
C LEU A 33 4.55 -2.24 -5.30
N GLN A 34 5.86 -2.31 -5.59
CA GLN A 34 6.84 -2.79 -4.63
C GLN A 34 6.92 -1.85 -3.42
N ALA A 35 7.03 -0.54 -3.64
CA ALA A 35 7.06 0.46 -2.57
C ALA A 35 5.82 0.37 -1.66
N THR A 36 4.62 0.30 -2.25
CA THR A 36 3.38 0.17 -1.47
C THR A 36 3.32 -1.14 -0.70
N THR A 37 3.78 -2.26 -1.28
CA THR A 37 3.81 -3.54 -0.56
C THR A 37 4.69 -3.48 0.68
N PHE A 38 5.87 -2.87 0.57
CA PHE A 38 6.74 -2.68 1.73
C PHE A 38 6.14 -1.72 2.76
N ALA A 39 5.47 -0.66 2.30
CA ALA A 39 4.77 0.30 3.15
C ALA A 39 3.64 -0.36 3.96
N VAL A 40 2.79 -1.15 3.29
CA VAL A 40 1.66 -1.84 3.94
C VAL A 40 2.18 -2.87 4.95
N ALA A 41 3.24 -3.60 4.62
CA ALA A 41 3.85 -4.56 5.53
C ALA A 41 4.47 -3.89 6.78
N SER A 42 5.21 -2.79 6.60
CA SER A 42 5.78 -2.04 7.74
C SER A 42 4.68 -1.40 8.60
N ALA A 43 3.63 -0.88 7.98
CA ALA A 43 2.50 -0.27 8.65
C ALA A 43 1.69 -1.29 9.46
N ALA A 44 1.49 -2.50 8.92
CA ALA A 44 0.88 -3.60 9.66
C ALA A 44 1.74 -4.01 10.86
N ASP A 45 3.07 -4.07 10.72
CA ASP A 45 3.98 -4.36 11.83
C ASP A 45 3.94 -3.28 12.91
N ALA A 46 3.93 -2.00 12.52
CA ALA A 46 3.85 -0.87 13.44
C ALA A 46 2.53 -0.85 14.21
N ALA A 47 1.40 -0.99 13.53
CA ALA A 47 0.08 -1.06 14.15
C ALA A 47 -0.03 -2.25 15.11
N SER A 48 0.47 -3.42 14.69
CA SER A 48 0.51 -4.64 15.50
C SER A 48 1.24 -4.42 16.83
N ARG A 49 2.44 -3.84 16.80
CA ARG A 49 3.24 -3.61 18.02
C ARG A 49 2.55 -2.67 19.00
N VAL A 50 1.84 -1.66 18.50
CA VAL A 50 1.04 -0.77 19.36
C VAL A 50 -0.10 -1.57 20.00
N LEU A 51 -0.84 -2.36 19.21
CA LEU A 51 -1.96 -3.15 19.71
C LEU A 51 -1.56 -4.29 20.64
N GLU A 52 -0.31 -4.76 20.58
CA GLU A 52 0.24 -5.78 21.48
C GLU A 52 0.60 -5.22 22.87
N VAL A 53 0.86 -3.91 22.98
CA VAL A 53 1.38 -3.28 24.21
C VAL A 53 0.39 -2.30 24.84
N ASP A 54 -0.33 -1.52 24.02
CA ASP A 54 -1.26 -0.51 24.49
C ASP A 54 -2.61 -1.14 24.84
N ASP A 55 -2.96 -1.11 26.13
CA ASP A 55 -4.22 -1.63 26.66
C ASP A 55 -5.28 -0.54 26.90
N SER A 56 -4.96 0.71 26.52
CA SER A 56 -5.80 1.86 26.74
C SER A 56 -6.98 1.92 25.76
N PRO A 57 -8.05 2.70 26.08
CA PRO A 57 -9.14 2.95 25.15
C PRO A 57 -8.70 3.62 23.84
N SER A 58 -7.51 4.24 23.81
CA SER A 58 -6.93 4.94 22.66
C SER A 58 -5.99 4.06 21.83
N ALA A 59 -5.83 2.77 22.17
CA ALA A 59 -4.93 1.86 21.47
C ALA A 59 -5.18 1.80 19.95
N MET A 60 -6.45 1.83 19.52
CA MET A 60 -6.81 1.85 18.10
C MET A 60 -6.43 3.16 17.40
N ASP A 61 -6.56 4.30 18.08
CA ASP A 61 -6.15 5.59 17.53
C ASP A 61 -4.62 5.67 17.43
N ASN A 62 -3.92 5.21 18.45
CA ASN A 62 -2.45 5.14 18.47
C ASN A 62 -1.92 4.19 17.38
N ALA A 63 -2.59 3.06 17.16
CA ALA A 63 -2.24 2.12 16.09
C ALA A 63 -2.46 2.71 14.70
N GLN A 64 -3.53 3.47 14.49
CA GLN A 64 -3.77 4.20 13.24
C GLN A 64 -2.69 5.25 12.98
N VAL A 65 -2.29 6.01 14.01
CA VAL A 65 -1.20 6.99 13.89
C VAL A 65 0.13 6.31 13.53
N ALA A 66 0.47 5.20 14.18
CA ALA A 66 1.69 4.43 13.89
C ALA A 66 1.69 3.84 12.47
N MET A 67 0.54 3.33 12.02
CA MET A 67 0.34 2.88 10.64
C MET A 67 0.55 4.03 9.65
N GLN A 68 -0.10 5.18 9.87
CA GLN A 68 -0.03 6.32 8.96
C GLN A 68 1.39 6.89 8.84
N LEU A 69 2.13 6.95 9.94
CA LEU A 69 3.53 7.36 9.92
C LEU A 69 4.38 6.40 9.06
N SER A 70 4.18 5.10 9.25
CA SER A 70 4.91 4.07 8.48
C SER A 70 4.57 4.08 6.98
N LEU A 71 3.33 4.40 6.61
CA LEU A 71 2.93 4.57 5.21
C LEU A 71 3.54 5.84 4.61
N SER A 72 3.56 6.94 5.38
CA SER A 72 4.11 8.22 4.96
C SER A 72 5.60 8.16 4.66
N ASP A 73 6.36 7.34 5.38
CA ASP A 73 7.79 7.09 5.13
C ASP A 73 8.07 6.56 3.71
N GLN A 74 7.09 5.89 3.10
CA GLN A 74 7.17 5.37 1.73
C GLN A 74 6.43 6.25 0.71
N GLY A 75 6.02 7.46 1.11
CA GLY A 75 5.25 8.37 0.26
C GLY A 75 3.84 7.87 -0.07
N VAL A 76 3.31 6.93 0.71
CA VAL A 76 1.97 6.38 0.54
C VAL A 76 1.03 7.15 1.45
N ASP A 77 0.17 7.97 0.86
CA ASP A 77 -0.94 8.58 1.57
C ASP A 77 -2.10 7.58 1.64
N ALA A 78 -2.80 7.52 2.75
CA ALA A 78 -3.90 6.58 2.97
C ALA A 78 -4.90 7.18 3.97
N ASP A 79 -6.20 6.95 3.74
CA ASP A 79 -7.20 7.37 4.71
C ASP A 79 -7.08 6.51 5.98
N PRO A 80 -6.82 7.10 7.15
CA PRO A 80 -6.56 6.34 8.38
C PRO A 80 -7.75 5.47 8.79
N SER A 81 -8.98 5.92 8.50
CA SER A 81 -10.23 5.28 8.94
C SER A 81 -10.58 4.02 8.13
N GLY A 82 -10.18 3.98 6.85
CA GLY A 82 -10.45 2.86 5.94
C GLY A 82 -9.30 1.87 5.76
N SER A 83 -8.09 2.25 6.16
CA SER A 83 -6.88 1.48 5.83
C SER A 83 -6.47 0.46 6.90
N LEU A 84 -6.97 0.57 8.13
CA LEU A 84 -6.70 -0.38 9.22
C LEU A 84 -7.98 -1.13 9.61
N SER A 85 -7.91 -2.45 9.67
CA SER A 85 -8.98 -3.30 10.20
C SER A 85 -8.43 -4.31 11.18
N VAL A 86 -9.14 -4.54 12.27
CA VAL A 86 -8.79 -5.56 13.28
C VAL A 86 -9.95 -6.51 13.45
N THR A 87 -9.71 -7.80 13.20
CA THR A 87 -10.72 -8.86 13.29
C THR A 87 -10.32 -9.88 14.34
N CYS A 88 -11.23 -10.24 15.24
CA CYS A 88 -10.99 -11.25 16.27
C CYS A 88 -11.98 -12.40 16.12
N ALA A 89 -11.47 -13.64 16.10
CA ALA A 89 -12.30 -14.82 15.81
C ALA A 89 -13.37 -15.10 16.88
N HIS A 90 -13.06 -14.85 18.17
CA HIS A 90 -13.94 -15.15 19.30
C HIS A 90 -14.08 -13.95 20.27
N GLY A 91 -13.92 -12.73 19.74
CA GLY A 91 -13.90 -11.47 20.49
C GLY A 91 -12.49 -10.95 20.78
N CYS A 92 -12.33 -9.62 20.85
CA CYS A 92 -11.04 -8.97 21.07
C CYS A 92 -10.72 -8.81 22.56
N ALA A 93 -10.84 -9.91 23.32
CA ALA A 93 -10.47 -9.92 24.72
C ALA A 93 -8.93 -9.98 24.88
N ARG A 94 -8.44 -9.52 26.04
CA ARG A 94 -7.02 -9.58 26.39
C ARG A 94 -6.46 -11.00 26.29
N GLY A 95 -5.24 -11.14 25.76
CA GLY A 95 -4.59 -12.43 25.53
C GLY A 95 -5.18 -13.28 24.39
N GLN A 96 -6.18 -12.78 23.65
CA GLN A 96 -6.72 -13.48 22.48
C GLN A 96 -5.99 -13.10 21.20
N ALA A 97 -6.04 -13.99 20.22
CA ALA A 97 -5.50 -13.73 18.88
C ALA A 97 -6.40 -12.73 18.13
N ALA A 98 -5.79 -11.72 17.54
CA ALA A 98 -6.42 -10.76 16.65
C ALA A 98 -5.70 -10.73 15.29
N MET A 99 -6.44 -10.49 14.22
CA MET A 99 -5.92 -10.33 12.88
C MET A 99 -5.95 -8.85 12.52
N VAL A 100 -4.77 -8.27 12.32
CA VAL A 100 -4.59 -6.90 11.83
C VAL A 100 -4.48 -6.96 10.32
N LYS A 101 -5.32 -6.21 9.63
CA LYS A 101 -5.31 -6.05 8.19
C LYS A 101 -5.03 -4.58 7.86
N VAL A 102 -4.07 -4.35 6.97
CA VAL A 102 -3.83 -3.04 6.37
C VAL A 102 -4.08 -3.11 4.87
N SER A 103 -4.89 -2.18 4.36
CA SER A 103 -5.36 -2.14 2.97
C SER A 103 -5.13 -0.75 2.39
N VAL A 104 -4.34 -0.65 1.32
CA VAL A 104 -4.02 0.65 0.71
C VAL A 104 -4.08 0.58 -0.83
N GLY A 105 -4.73 1.58 -1.42
CA GLY A 105 -4.78 1.77 -2.88
C GLY A 105 -3.49 2.36 -3.45
N VAL A 106 -3.09 1.90 -4.64
CA VAL A 106 -1.84 2.32 -5.32
C VAL A 106 -2.13 3.34 -6.42
N ASP A 107 -1.45 4.49 -6.39
CA ASP A 107 -1.59 5.51 -7.44
C ASP A 107 -0.74 5.19 -8.68
N LEU A 108 -1.32 4.45 -9.62
CA LEU A 108 -0.64 4.09 -10.86
C LEU A 108 -0.32 5.30 -11.75
N PRO A 109 0.82 5.30 -12.48
CA PRO A 109 1.16 6.36 -13.42
C PRO A 109 0.02 6.59 -14.43
N GLY A 110 -0.35 7.85 -14.66
CA GLY A 110 -1.42 8.23 -15.59
C GLY A 110 -2.86 8.01 -15.09
N PHE A 111 -3.09 7.06 -14.18
CA PHE A 111 -4.41 6.81 -13.58
C PHE A 111 -4.72 7.77 -12.43
N ALA A 112 -3.72 8.17 -11.65
CA ALA A 112 -3.87 9.15 -10.58
C ALA A 112 -4.37 10.51 -11.10
N SER A 113 -3.84 10.98 -12.24
CA SER A 113 -4.30 12.21 -12.90
C SER A 113 -5.74 12.15 -13.43
N LEU A 114 -6.30 10.96 -13.57
CA LEU A 114 -7.68 10.73 -14.00
C LEU A 114 -8.65 10.52 -12.83
N GLY A 115 -8.16 10.54 -11.58
CA GLY A 115 -8.97 10.40 -10.37
C GLY A 115 -9.47 8.97 -10.09
N ILE A 116 -8.89 7.97 -10.75
CA ILE A 116 -9.31 6.55 -10.65
C ILE A 116 -8.22 5.62 -10.13
N GLY A 117 -7.04 6.13 -9.76
CA GLY A 117 -5.87 5.31 -9.41
C GLY A 117 -6.09 4.36 -8.23
N ARG A 118 -6.68 4.86 -7.15
CA ARG A 118 -6.67 4.20 -5.82
C ARG A 118 -7.67 3.05 -5.67
N ASP A 119 -8.67 2.97 -6.55
CA ASP A 119 -9.69 1.89 -6.54
C ASP A 119 -9.36 0.72 -7.47
N VAL A 120 -8.37 0.87 -8.36
CA VAL A 120 -8.05 -0.13 -9.39
C VAL A 120 -7.11 -1.21 -8.85
N VAL A 121 -6.10 -0.81 -8.07
CA VAL A 121 -5.16 -1.74 -7.45
C VAL A 121 -5.05 -1.45 -5.96
N VAL A 122 -5.46 -2.43 -5.16
CA VAL A 122 -5.38 -2.40 -3.69
C VAL A 122 -4.38 -3.46 -3.24
N VAL A 123 -3.49 -3.07 -2.33
CA VAL A 123 -2.52 -3.96 -1.69
C VAL A 123 -2.95 -4.19 -0.25
N ASP A 124 -3.13 -5.46 0.10
CA ASP A 124 -3.52 -5.91 1.43
C ASP A 124 -2.38 -6.66 2.11
N THR A 125 -2.21 -6.46 3.41
CA THR A 125 -1.40 -7.35 4.27
C THR A 125 -2.18 -7.70 5.52
N GLU A 126 -2.14 -8.98 5.91
CA GLU A 126 -2.77 -9.50 7.13
C GLU A 126 -1.71 -10.08 8.06
N ARG A 127 -1.85 -9.81 9.36
CA ARG A 127 -0.97 -10.33 10.40
C ARG A 127 -1.76 -10.77 11.62
N SER A 128 -1.46 -11.97 12.12
CA SER A 128 -1.97 -12.44 13.40
C SER A 128 -1.10 -11.91 14.54
N ILE A 129 -1.73 -11.28 15.53
CA ILE A 129 -1.13 -10.81 16.77
C ILE A 129 -1.83 -11.42 17.96
N THR A 130 -1.23 -11.34 19.15
CA THR A 130 -1.90 -11.65 20.42
C THR A 130 -2.08 -10.38 21.22
N LEU A 131 -3.31 -10.06 21.61
CA LEU A 131 -3.62 -8.85 22.37
C LEU A 131 -2.97 -8.89 23.77
N PRO A 132 -2.61 -7.74 24.36
CA PRO A 132 -1.92 -7.66 25.65
C PRO A 132 -2.67 -8.48 26.70
N GLY A 133 -1.96 -9.42 27.32
CA GLY A 133 -2.44 -10.18 28.47
C GLY A 133 -2.36 -9.33 29.74
N LYS A 134 -3.12 -9.68 30.78
CA LYS A 134 -2.79 -9.21 32.13
C LYS A 134 -1.54 -9.96 32.57
N GLU A 135 -0.45 -9.26 32.84
CA GLU A 135 0.67 -9.83 33.58
C GLU A 135 0.13 -10.29 34.94
N GLU A 136 0.19 -11.60 35.22
CA GLU A 136 -0.07 -12.11 36.57
C GLU A 136 1.07 -11.62 37.46
N GLN A 137 0.77 -10.65 38.33
CA GLN A 137 1.63 -10.19 39.42
C GLN A 137 1.75 -11.24 40.52
#